data_AF-R7N605-F1
#
_entry.id   AF-R7N605-F1
#
_cell.length_a   1.000
_cell.length_b   1.000
_cell.length_c   1.000
_cell.angle_alpha   90.00
_cell.angle_beta   90.00
_cell.angle_gamma   90.00
#
_symmetry.space_group_name_H-M   'P 1'
#
loop_
_entity.id
_entity.type
_entity.pdbx_description
1 polymer ?
#
loop_
_entity_poly.entity_id
_entity_poly.type
_entity_poly.pdbx_seq_one_letter_code
_entity_poly.pdbx_strand_id
1 'polypeptide(L)'
;MNICMNLKKEEPKKITTTKELAQYILESGNDVEKMSEEDRSRMDAQITAKLQSGKKLSQKEMDYLRKTNPIMYAHALRVQRMAEAVEEQLKHAKSKEEADRIISSALSGISKNDPDREYIFAAVNRISTEFHKSGAYEKLPNTVEEGDKEGKESGDIFSDADDKEDDGFDLKNWSPLREVYDSMPTFSVGV
;
A
#
# COMPACT_ATOMS: atom_id res chain seq x y z
N MET A 1 -39.74 -29.29 17.31
CA MET A 1 -39.62 -28.06 18.13
C MET A 1 -38.86 -27.04 17.32
N ASN A 2 -39.54 -26.03 16.78
CA ASN A 2 -38.92 -25.00 15.95
C ASN A 2 -38.62 -23.79 16.83
N ILE A 3 -37.34 -23.53 17.08
CA ILE A 3 -36.86 -22.34 17.78
C ILE A 3 -36.70 -21.25 16.71
N CYS A 4 -37.63 -20.29 16.69
CA CYS A 4 -37.51 -19.09 15.86
C CYS A 4 -36.33 -18.24 16.36
N MET A 5 -35.37 -17.98 15.48
CA MET A 5 -34.31 -17.01 15.72
C MET A 5 -34.89 -15.60 15.63
N ASN A 6 -34.90 -14.89 16.76
CA ASN A 6 -35.15 -13.45 16.80
C ASN A 6 -33.92 -12.73 16.22
N LEU A 7 -33.90 -12.51 14.91
CA LEU A 7 -33.12 -11.42 14.32
C LEU A 7 -33.82 -10.12 14.73
N LYS A 8 -33.31 -9.45 15.77
CA LYS A 8 -33.59 -8.03 15.98
C LYS A 8 -33.09 -7.28 14.75
N LYS A 9 -34.01 -6.98 13.82
CA LYS A 9 -33.78 -6.00 12.77
C LYS A 9 -33.56 -4.67 13.47
N GLU A 10 -32.33 -4.16 13.48
CA GLU A 10 -32.10 -2.76 13.80
C GLU A 10 -32.79 -1.92 12.73
N GLU A 11 -33.85 -1.21 13.11
CA GLU A 11 -34.53 -0.30 12.20
C GLU A 11 -33.61 0.88 11.87
N PRO A 12 -33.51 1.30 10.59
CA PRO A 12 -32.70 2.44 10.22
C PRO A 12 -33.30 3.71 10.86
N LYS A 13 -32.54 4.34 11.77
CA LYS A 13 -32.93 5.61 12.40
C LYS A 13 -33.15 6.67 11.31
N LYS A 14 -34.39 7.14 11.15
CA LYS A 14 -34.75 8.20 10.21
C LYS A 14 -34.25 9.53 10.74
N ILE A 15 -33.31 10.15 10.04
CA ILE A 15 -32.71 11.42 10.42
C ILE A 15 -33.51 12.54 9.73
N THR A 16 -34.12 13.44 10.50
CA THR A 16 -35.12 14.39 9.97
C THR A 16 -34.61 15.82 9.90
N THR A 17 -33.58 16.16 10.68
CA THR A 17 -33.07 17.53 10.80
C THR A 17 -31.58 17.61 10.47
N THR A 18 -31.13 18.72 9.87
CA THR A 18 -29.70 18.97 9.56
C THR A 18 -28.78 18.90 10.78
N LYS A 19 -29.28 19.30 11.96
CA LYS A 19 -28.58 19.12 13.24
C LYS A 19 -28.45 17.65 13.65
N GLU A 20 -29.48 16.84 13.44
CA GLU A 20 -29.44 15.39 13.71
C GLU A 20 -28.52 14.67 12.73
N LEU A 21 -28.46 15.13 11.47
CA LEU A 21 -27.50 14.62 10.48
C LEU A 21 -26.06 14.94 10.89
N ALA A 22 -25.78 16.18 11.28
CA ALA A 22 -24.46 16.56 11.78
C ALA A 22 -24.09 15.76 13.04
N GLN A 23 -25.02 15.60 13.98
CA GLN A 23 -24.79 14.85 15.21
C GLN A 23 -24.58 13.35 14.94
N TYR A 24 -25.35 12.75 14.04
CA TYR A 24 -25.15 11.36 13.61
C TYR A 24 -23.78 11.16 12.95
N ILE A 25 -23.35 12.08 12.08
CA ILE A 25 -22.03 12.03 11.42
C ILE A 25 -20.90 12.16 12.44
N LEU A 26 -21.04 13.05 13.42
CA LEU A 26 -20.06 13.21 14.51
C LEU A 26 -20.03 11.97 15.42
N GLU A 27 -21.19 11.40 15.73
CA GLU A 27 -21.33 10.28 16.67
C GLU A 27 -20.99 8.91 16.06
N SER A 28 -21.18 8.75 14.75
CA SER A 28 -20.70 7.58 13.99
C SER A 28 -19.21 7.69 13.61
N GLY A 29 -18.61 8.87 13.73
CA GLY A 29 -17.15 9.06 13.62
C GLY A 29 -16.36 8.52 14.82
N ASN A 30 -16.97 8.46 16.01
CA ASN A 30 -16.29 8.34 17.31
C ASN A 30 -16.32 6.94 17.96
N ASP A 31 -16.42 5.84 17.20
CA ASP A 31 -16.36 4.49 17.79
C ASP A 31 -15.05 4.21 18.55
N VAL A 32 -13.95 4.87 18.16
CA VAL A 32 -12.66 4.77 18.87
C VAL A 32 -12.76 5.34 20.28
N GLU A 33 -13.58 6.37 20.48
CA GLU A 33 -13.77 7.05 21.77
C GLU A 33 -14.47 6.12 22.79
N LYS A 34 -15.28 5.16 22.30
CA LYS A 34 -16.00 4.17 23.13
C LYS A 34 -15.18 2.91 23.46
N MET A 35 -14.02 2.70 22.85
CA MET A 35 -13.15 1.57 23.19
C MET A 35 -12.43 1.82 24.51
N SER A 36 -12.35 0.79 25.37
CA SER A 36 -11.54 0.80 26.61
C SER A 36 -10.08 1.14 26.28
N GLU A 37 -9.39 1.79 27.21
CA GLU A 37 -7.94 2.03 27.13
C GLU A 37 -7.17 0.72 26.92
N GLU A 38 -7.64 -0.39 27.49
CA GLU A 38 -7.03 -1.71 27.34
C GLU A 38 -7.16 -2.23 25.89
N ASP A 39 -8.31 -2.02 25.26
CA ASP A 39 -8.55 -2.43 23.88
C ASP A 39 -7.76 -1.57 22.88
N ARG A 40 -7.61 -0.27 23.18
CA ARG A 40 -6.74 0.63 22.42
C ARG A 40 -5.28 0.17 22.48
N SER A 41 -4.78 -0.07 23.69
CA SER A 41 -3.41 -0.56 23.91
C SER A 41 -3.15 -1.91 23.21
N ARG A 42 -4.13 -2.83 23.24
CA ARG A 42 -4.06 -4.09 22.48
C ARG A 42 -3.99 -3.85 20.98
N MET A 43 -4.79 -2.92 20.44
CA MET A 43 -4.76 -2.57 19.02
C MET A 43 -3.42 -1.96 18.62
N ASP A 44 -2.90 -1.01 19.42
CA ASP A 44 -1.60 -0.38 19.19
C ASP A 44 -0.45 -1.41 19.22
N ALA A 45 -0.48 -2.35 20.16
CA ALA A 45 0.49 -3.44 20.24
C ALA A 45 0.40 -4.37 19.03
N GLN A 46 -0.82 -4.72 18.57
CA GLN A 46 -1.02 -5.54 17.38
C GLN A 46 -0.49 -4.86 16.11
N ILE A 47 -0.78 -3.57 15.95
CA ILE A 47 -0.30 -2.76 14.83
C ILE A 47 1.23 -2.71 14.83
N THR A 48 1.83 -2.40 15.98
CA THR A 48 3.29 -2.32 16.11
C THR A 48 3.95 -3.65 15.79
N ALA A 49 3.42 -4.75 16.32
CA ALA A 49 3.91 -6.10 16.04
C ALA A 49 3.78 -6.47 14.54
N LYS A 50 2.70 -6.05 13.87
CA LYS A 50 2.53 -6.26 12.43
C LYS A 50 3.53 -5.45 11.62
N LEU A 51 3.73 -4.17 11.94
CA LEU A 51 4.72 -3.33 11.27
C LEU A 51 6.14 -3.87 11.44
N GLN A 52 6.52 -4.27 12.66
CA GLN A 52 7.83 -4.88 12.94
C GLN A 52 8.03 -6.21 12.21
N SER A 53 6.97 -7.01 12.05
CA SER A 53 7.04 -8.26 11.29
C SER A 53 6.87 -8.09 9.78
N GLY A 54 6.74 -6.84 9.29
CA GLY A 54 6.56 -6.54 7.88
C GLY A 54 5.22 -6.98 7.30
N LYS A 55 4.20 -7.23 8.14
CA LYS A 55 2.86 -7.64 7.71
C LYS A 55 2.03 -6.42 7.33
N LYS A 56 1.21 -6.57 6.29
CA LYS A 56 0.20 -5.56 5.90
C LYS A 56 -0.81 -5.38 7.05
N LEU A 57 -1.16 -4.13 7.34
CA LEU A 57 -2.21 -3.82 8.33
C LEU A 57 -3.58 -4.03 7.67
N SER A 58 -4.54 -4.45 8.47
CA SER A 58 -5.93 -4.56 8.04
C SER A 58 -6.58 -3.18 7.93
N GLN A 59 -7.69 -3.10 7.17
CA GLN A 59 -8.45 -1.85 7.03
C GLN A 59 -8.87 -1.28 8.39
N LYS A 60 -9.30 -2.15 9.32
CA LYS A 60 -9.68 -1.75 10.69
C LYS A 60 -8.52 -1.10 11.45
N GLU A 61 -7.31 -1.64 11.32
CA GLU A 61 -6.11 -1.10 11.95
C GLU A 61 -5.69 0.24 11.32
N MET A 62 -5.81 0.36 9.99
CA MET A 62 -5.56 1.60 9.27
C MET A 62 -6.56 2.70 9.66
N ASP A 63 -7.85 2.37 9.74
CA ASP A 63 -8.89 3.32 10.14
C ASP A 63 -8.75 3.73 11.61
N TYR A 64 -8.28 2.81 12.48
CA TYR A 64 -7.93 3.12 13.87
C TYR A 64 -6.77 4.12 13.93
N LEU A 65 -5.64 3.85 13.25
CA LEU A 65 -4.49 4.76 13.21
C LEU A 65 -4.87 6.14 12.68
N ARG A 66 -5.72 6.22 11.65
CA ARG A 66 -6.18 7.50 11.10
C ARG A 66 -6.84 8.38 12.16
N LYS A 67 -7.52 7.77 13.14
CA LYS A 67 -8.25 8.46 14.21
C LYS A 67 -7.39 8.70 15.46
N THR A 68 -6.48 7.78 15.80
CA THR A 68 -5.67 7.87 17.03
C THR A 68 -4.30 8.50 16.83
N ASN A 69 -3.60 8.14 15.75
CA ASN A 69 -2.24 8.57 15.47
C ASN A 69 -2.03 8.76 13.96
N PRO A 70 -2.36 9.96 13.42
CA PRO A 70 -2.28 10.23 11.99
C PRO A 70 -0.85 10.18 11.44
N ILE A 71 0.16 10.40 12.28
CA ILE A 71 1.57 10.29 11.89
C ILE A 71 1.93 8.81 11.66
N MET A 72 1.59 7.94 12.61
CA MET A 72 1.79 6.50 12.47
C MET A 72 0.98 5.91 11.29
N TYR A 73 -0.21 6.46 11.03
CA TYR A 73 -0.99 6.12 9.83
C TYR A 73 -0.21 6.40 8.53
N ALA A 74 0.40 7.58 8.42
CA ALA A 74 1.19 7.95 7.25
C ALA A 74 2.41 7.04 7.06
N HIS A 75 3.13 6.73 8.15
CA HIS A 75 4.24 5.78 8.15
C HIS A 75 3.80 4.38 7.68
N ALA A 76 2.71 3.86 8.24
CA ALA A 76 2.18 2.56 7.87
C ALA A 76 1.71 2.51 6.40
N LEU A 77 1.04 3.56 5.93
CA LEU A 77 0.59 3.68 4.54
C LEU A 77 1.79 3.66 3.58
N ARG A 78 2.85 4.39 3.91
CA ARG A 78 4.08 4.41 3.13
C ARG A 78 4.72 3.03 3.04
N VAL A 79 4.88 2.34 4.17
CA VAL A 79 5.42 0.97 4.24
C VAL A 79 4.61 0.03 3.35
N GLN A 80 3.27 0.10 3.42
CA GLN A 80 2.38 -0.73 2.59
C GLN A 80 2.55 -0.47 1.10
N ARG A 81 2.59 0.80 0.67
CA ARG A 81 2.75 1.15 -0.75
C ARG A 81 4.10 0.67 -1.29
N MET A 82 5.17 0.82 -0.52
CA MET A 82 6.50 0.33 -0.91
C MET A 82 6.51 -1.19 -1.00
N ALA A 83 5.91 -1.88 -0.04
CA ALA A 83 5.77 -3.32 -0.04
C ALA A 83 4.98 -3.81 -1.27
N GLU A 84 3.84 -3.18 -1.57
CA GLU A 84 3.01 -3.50 -2.74
C GLU A 84 3.75 -3.26 -4.07
N ALA A 85 4.50 -2.17 -4.18
CA ALA A 85 5.30 -1.90 -5.38
C ALA A 85 6.36 -2.99 -5.62
N VAL A 86 7.05 -3.44 -4.56
CA VAL A 86 8.04 -4.53 -4.65
C VAL A 86 7.36 -5.85 -4.99
N GLU A 87 6.23 -6.17 -4.35
CA GLU A 87 5.46 -7.38 -4.65
C GLU A 87 5.00 -7.41 -6.10
N GLU A 88 4.52 -6.29 -6.63
CA GLU A 88 4.08 -6.18 -8.03
C GLU A 88 5.25 -6.31 -8.99
N GLN A 89 6.39 -5.65 -8.73
CA GLN A 89 7.60 -5.80 -9.54
C GLN A 89 8.11 -7.25 -9.55
N LEU A 90 8.04 -7.96 -8.41
CA LEU A 90 8.42 -9.36 -8.34
C LEU A 90 7.50 -10.29 -9.14
N LYS A 91 6.21 -9.98 -9.27
CA LYS A 91 5.29 -10.74 -10.14
C LYS A 91 5.64 -10.61 -11.62
N HIS A 92 6.17 -9.46 -12.03
CA HIS A 92 6.59 -9.20 -13.42
C HIS A 92 8.07 -9.48 -13.67
N ALA A 93 8.82 -9.95 -12.66
CA ALA A 93 10.22 -10.28 -12.80
C ALA A 93 10.39 -11.43 -13.80
N LYS A 94 11.28 -11.26 -14.79
CA LYS A 94 11.53 -12.25 -15.85
C LYS A 94 12.65 -13.20 -15.53
N SER A 95 13.50 -12.87 -14.55
CA SER A 95 14.63 -13.71 -14.13
C SER A 95 14.89 -13.60 -12.63
N LYS A 96 15.59 -14.60 -12.08
CA LYS A 96 16.01 -14.59 -10.67
C LYS A 96 16.91 -13.40 -10.35
N GLU A 97 17.82 -13.07 -11.27
CA GLU A 97 18.67 -11.88 -11.17
C GLU A 97 17.86 -10.58 -11.11
N GLU A 98 16.79 -10.48 -11.91
CA GLU A 98 15.92 -9.30 -11.87
C GLU A 98 15.17 -9.19 -10.54
N ALA A 99 14.67 -10.31 -10.02
CA ALA A 99 14.03 -10.35 -8.70
C ALA A 99 15.00 -9.90 -7.58
N ASP A 100 16.24 -10.40 -7.59
CA ASP A 100 17.27 -10.02 -6.62
C ASP A 100 17.66 -8.54 -6.76
N ARG A 101 17.71 -8.02 -7.98
CA ARG A 101 17.94 -6.59 -8.25
C ARG A 101 16.81 -5.72 -7.73
N ILE A 102 15.54 -6.11 -7.93
CA ILE A 102 14.37 -5.40 -7.42
C ILE A 102 14.45 -5.29 -5.89
N ILE A 103 14.68 -6.42 -5.21
CA ILE A 103 14.80 -6.48 -3.74
C ILE A 103 15.97 -5.61 -3.27
N SER A 104 17.15 -5.77 -3.89
CA SER A 104 18.35 -5.00 -3.52
C SER A 104 18.18 -3.51 -3.75
N SER A 105 17.55 -3.11 -4.86
CA SER A 105 17.24 -1.72 -5.19
C SER A 105 16.27 -1.11 -4.18
N ALA A 106 15.20 -1.83 -3.83
CA ALA A 106 14.23 -1.39 -2.84
C ALA A 106 14.87 -1.16 -1.46
N LEU A 107 15.78 -2.04 -1.03
CA LEU A 107 16.45 -1.93 0.27
C LEU A 107 17.55 -0.87 0.29
N SER A 108 18.33 -0.75 -0.80
CA SER A 108 19.43 0.22 -0.90
C SER A 108 18.95 1.65 -1.16
N GLY A 109 17.78 1.82 -1.77
CA GLY A 109 17.16 3.13 -1.97
C GLY A 109 16.68 3.82 -0.68
N ILE A 110 16.57 3.07 0.43
CA ILE A 110 16.11 3.61 1.71
C ILE A 110 17.30 4.22 2.46
N SER A 111 17.16 5.50 2.83
CA SER A 111 18.17 6.20 3.63
C SER A 111 18.37 5.52 4.99
N LYS A 112 19.61 5.47 5.47
CA LYS A 112 19.94 4.96 6.82
C LYS A 112 19.25 5.75 7.93
N ASN A 113 18.93 7.03 7.68
CA ASN A 113 18.29 7.94 8.62
C ASN A 113 16.76 7.96 8.49
N ASP A 114 16.19 7.08 7.66
CA ASP A 114 14.74 7.03 7.45
C ASP A 114 14.04 6.47 8.70
N PRO A 115 13.01 7.15 9.24
CA PRO A 115 12.29 6.69 10.43
C PRO A 115 11.57 5.36 10.21
N ASP A 116 11.18 5.04 8.98
CA ASP A 116 10.42 3.83 8.62
C ASP A 116 11.32 2.69 8.14
N ARG A 117 12.64 2.90 8.15
CA ARG A 117 13.62 1.97 7.56
C ARG A 117 13.40 0.53 8.02
N GLU A 118 13.22 0.34 9.32
CA GLU A 118 13.06 -1.00 9.91
C GLU A 118 11.78 -1.69 9.42
N TYR A 119 10.66 -0.95 9.38
CA TYR A 119 9.38 -1.48 8.92
C TYR A 119 9.39 -1.81 7.43
N ILE A 120 9.99 -0.95 6.62
CA ILE A 120 10.13 -1.20 5.18
C ILE A 120 11.03 -2.42 4.95
N PHE A 121 12.17 -2.51 5.66
CA PHE A 121 13.09 -3.64 5.55
C PHE A 121 12.41 -4.97 5.93
N ALA A 122 11.64 -4.98 7.02
CA ALA A 122 10.86 -6.14 7.44
C ALA A 122 9.82 -6.54 6.38
N ALA A 123 9.10 -5.57 5.81
CA ALA A 123 8.07 -5.84 4.80
C ALA A 123 8.67 -6.38 3.49
N VAL A 124 9.74 -5.77 2.99
CA VAL A 124 10.43 -6.23 1.77
C VAL A 124 11.03 -7.62 1.96
N ASN A 125 11.69 -7.89 3.10
CA ASN A 125 12.21 -9.22 3.40
C ASN A 125 11.11 -10.27 3.47
N ARG A 126 9.97 -9.93 4.08
CA ARG A 126 8.81 -10.83 4.11
C ARG A 126 8.38 -11.17 2.69
N ILE A 127 8.19 -10.18 1.82
CA ILE A 127 7.79 -10.39 0.42
C ILE A 127 8.82 -11.24 -0.31
N SER A 128 10.12 -10.94 -0.17
CA SER A 128 11.19 -11.76 -0.75
C SER A 128 11.06 -13.22 -0.31
N THR A 129 10.89 -13.48 0.99
CA THR A 129 10.74 -14.87 1.48
C THR A 129 9.46 -15.54 0.98
N GLU A 130 8.37 -14.79 0.84
CA GLU A 130 7.11 -15.29 0.27
C GLU A 130 7.26 -15.57 -1.23
N PHE A 131 8.00 -14.74 -1.95
CA PHE A 131 8.30 -14.91 -3.37
C PHE A 131 9.20 -16.13 -3.62
N HIS A 132 10.26 -16.31 -2.84
CA HIS A 132 11.11 -17.50 -2.93
C HIS A 132 10.38 -18.80 -2.55
N LYS A 133 9.39 -18.73 -1.64
CA LYS A 133 8.52 -19.86 -1.31
C LYS A 133 7.44 -20.10 -2.35
N SER A 134 7.00 -19.04 -3.03
CA SER A 134 6.10 -19.17 -4.16
C SER A 134 6.88 -19.83 -5.28
N GLY A 135 6.40 -20.96 -5.82
CA GLY A 135 7.07 -21.65 -6.91
C GLY A 135 7.23 -20.82 -8.20
N ALA A 136 6.85 -19.54 -8.19
CA ALA A 136 7.20 -18.56 -9.22
C ALA A 136 8.71 -18.35 -9.31
N TYR A 137 9.43 -18.23 -8.19
CA TYR A 137 10.89 -18.02 -8.21
C TYR A 137 11.65 -19.20 -8.82
N GLU A 138 11.22 -20.44 -8.53
CA GLU A 138 11.83 -21.65 -9.10
C GLU A 138 11.64 -21.75 -10.62
N LYS A 139 10.53 -21.23 -11.14
CA LYS A 139 10.19 -21.21 -12.56
C LYS A 139 10.93 -20.12 -13.34
N LEU A 140 11.53 -19.15 -12.66
CA LEU A 140 12.27 -18.09 -13.33
C LEU A 140 13.61 -18.63 -13.87
N PRO A 141 13.99 -18.27 -15.11
CA PRO A 141 15.32 -18.54 -15.62
C PRO A 141 16.36 -17.80 -14.77
N ASN A 142 17.59 -18.34 -14.76
CA ASN A 142 18.66 -17.77 -13.94
C ASN A 142 19.10 -16.41 -14.51
N THR A 143 19.09 -16.24 -15.83
CA THR A 143 19.46 -14.98 -16.52
C THR A 143 18.34 -14.45 -17.39
N VAL A 144 18.27 -13.12 -17.57
CA VAL A 144 17.30 -12.47 -18.46
C VAL A 144 17.51 -12.90 -19.93
N GLU A 145 18.74 -13.20 -20.32
CA GLU A 145 19.08 -13.65 -21.67
C GLU A 145 18.61 -15.08 -22.01
N GLU A 146 18.40 -15.94 -21.01
CA GLU A 146 17.86 -17.29 -21.22
C GLU A 146 16.34 -17.26 -21.42
N GLY A 147 15.63 -16.36 -20.74
CA GLY A 147 14.18 -16.17 -20.92
C GLY A 147 13.82 -15.63 -22.31
N ASP A 148 14.64 -14.73 -22.87
CA ASP A 148 14.43 -14.18 -24.22
C ASP A 148 14.80 -15.17 -25.34
N LYS A 149 15.52 -16.27 -25.03
CA LYS A 149 15.91 -17.30 -26.02
C LYS A 149 14.84 -18.37 -26.23
N GLU A 150 13.93 -18.58 -25.28
CA GLU A 150 12.79 -19.50 -25.47
C GLU A 150 11.62 -18.87 -26.25
N GLY A 151 11.64 -17.55 -26.49
CA GLY A 151 10.60 -16.81 -27.22
C GLY A 151 10.89 -16.52 -28.70
N LYS A 152 12.02 -16.97 -29.26
CA LYS A 152 12.43 -16.63 -30.65
C LYS A 152 12.38 -17.83 -31.59
N GLU A 153 11.18 -18.34 -31.82
CA GLU A 153 10.82 -18.99 -33.08
C GLU A 153 9.43 -18.52 -33.54
N SER A 154 9.34 -17.27 -34.00
CA SER A 154 8.47 -16.90 -35.12
C SER A 154 8.62 -15.42 -35.46
N GLY A 155 9.17 -15.18 -36.66
CA GLY A 155 8.77 -14.09 -37.55
C GLY A 155 9.14 -12.68 -37.14
N ASP A 156 10.23 -12.18 -37.71
CA ASP A 156 10.35 -10.77 -38.10
C ASP A 156 9.04 -10.26 -38.71
N ILE A 157 8.52 -9.12 -38.25
CA ILE A 157 7.63 -8.21 -38.99
C ILE A 157 7.40 -6.91 -38.16
N PHE A 158 7.84 -5.79 -38.75
CA PHE A 158 7.65 -4.37 -38.38
C PHE A 158 8.60 -3.68 -37.38
N SER A 159 9.61 -3.09 -38.01
CA SER A 159 10.17 -1.75 -37.83
C SER A 159 9.24 -0.65 -37.29
N ASP A 160 9.86 0.23 -36.48
CA ASP A 160 9.76 1.71 -36.50
C ASP A 160 8.44 2.33 -36.02
N ALA A 161 8.43 2.90 -34.80
CA ALA A 161 7.59 4.04 -34.40
C ALA A 161 7.90 4.53 -32.97
N ASP A 162 8.50 5.71 -32.91
CA ASP A 162 8.37 6.80 -31.93
C ASP A 162 8.45 6.53 -30.41
N ASP A 163 9.44 7.21 -29.82
CA ASP A 163 9.46 7.74 -28.46
C ASP A 163 8.05 8.16 -28.01
N LYS A 164 7.50 7.42 -27.06
CA LYS A 164 6.54 7.99 -26.12
C LYS A 164 7.21 8.06 -24.77
N GLU A 165 7.44 9.30 -24.34
CA GLU A 165 7.75 9.64 -22.97
C GLU A 165 6.69 9.00 -22.08
N ASP A 166 7.07 7.89 -21.47
CA ASP A 166 6.29 7.20 -20.45
C ASP A 166 6.27 8.13 -19.24
N ASP A 167 5.11 8.72 -18.99
CA ASP A 167 4.66 9.42 -17.79
C ASP A 167 4.59 8.46 -16.59
N GLY A 168 5.64 7.66 -16.44
CA GLY A 168 5.92 6.81 -15.32
C GLY A 168 5.98 7.65 -14.06
N PHE A 169 5.07 7.34 -13.13
CA PHE A 169 4.98 7.95 -11.81
C PHE A 169 6.36 7.95 -11.13
N ASP A 170 7.02 9.10 -11.17
CA ASP A 170 8.38 9.28 -10.67
C ASP A 170 8.36 9.41 -9.14
N LEU A 171 8.55 8.26 -8.47
CA LEU A 171 8.65 8.14 -7.02
C LEU A 171 9.66 9.12 -6.40
N LYS A 172 10.64 9.60 -7.18
CA LYS A 172 11.67 10.54 -6.69
C LYS A 172 11.20 11.99 -6.69
N ASN A 173 10.16 12.31 -7.46
CA ASN A 173 9.62 13.66 -7.60
C ASN A 173 8.30 13.87 -6.85
N TRP A 174 7.74 12.83 -6.24
CA TRP A 174 6.50 12.94 -5.49
C TRP A 174 6.73 13.42 -4.05
N SER A 175 6.28 14.65 -3.81
CA SER A 175 6.16 15.28 -2.50
C SER A 175 4.68 15.58 -2.26
N PRO A 176 4.13 15.34 -1.05
CA PRO A 176 2.75 15.72 -0.72
C PRO A 176 2.43 17.21 -0.94
N LEU A 177 3.46 18.08 -0.99
CA LEU A 177 3.31 19.51 -1.26
C LEU A 177 3.14 19.83 -2.76
N ARG A 178 3.51 18.92 -3.66
CA ARG A 178 3.44 19.16 -5.11
C ARG A 178 2.02 19.10 -5.63
N GLU A 179 1.19 18.23 -5.08
CA GLU A 179 -0.25 18.16 -5.39
C GLU A 179 -0.97 19.47 -5.00
N VAL A 180 -0.53 20.12 -3.92
CA VAL A 180 -1.01 21.45 -3.51
C VAL A 180 -0.52 22.54 -4.44
N TYR A 181 0.73 22.46 -4.92
CA TYR A 181 1.32 23.42 -5.86
C TYR A 181 0.65 23.36 -7.24
N ASP A 182 0.44 22.17 -7.78
CA ASP A 182 -0.22 21.96 -9.08
C ASP A 182 -1.73 22.28 -9.02
N SER A 183 -2.33 22.26 -7.82
CA SER A 183 -3.70 22.71 -7.59
C SER A 183 -3.85 24.22 -7.39
N MET A 184 -2.74 24.99 -7.36
CA MET A 184 -2.85 26.44 -7.26
C MET A 184 -3.32 27.02 -8.59
N PRO A 185 -4.36 27.87 -8.60
CA PRO A 185 -4.75 28.56 -9.81
C PRO A 185 -3.58 29.42 -10.31
N THR A 186 -3.15 29.18 -11.55
CA THR A 186 -2.13 30.01 -12.18
C THR A 186 -2.75 31.36 -12.50
N PHE A 187 -2.35 32.40 -11.76
CA PHE A 187 -2.74 33.76 -12.08
C PHE A 187 -1.92 34.23 -13.28
N SER A 188 -2.55 34.24 -14.46
CA SER A 188 -2.00 34.95 -15.60
C SER A 188 -2.04 36.46 -15.30
N VAL A 189 -0.87 37.06 -15.17
CA VAL A 189 -0.73 38.52 -15.21
C VAL A 189 -0.96 38.93 -16.66
N GLY A 190 -2.16 39.45 -16.94
CA GLY A 190 -2.48 40.08 -18.22
C GLY A 190 -1.63 41.33 -18.41
N VAL A 191 -0.93 41.38 -19.55
CA VAL A 191 -0.34 42.59 -20.14
C VAL A 191 -1.41 43.34 -20.90
#